data_AF-A0A6B2CLJ9-F1
#
_entry.id   AF-A0A6B2CLJ9-F1
#
_cell.length_a   1.000
_cell.length_b   1.000
_cell.length_c   1.000
_cell.angle_alpha   90.00
_cell.angle_beta   90.00
_cell.angle_gamma   90.00
#
_symmetry.space_group_name_H-M   'P 1'
#
loop_
_entity.id
_entity.type
_entity.pdbx_description
1 polymer ?
#
loop_
_entity_poly.entity_id
_entity_poly.type
_entity_poly.pdbx_seq_one_letter_code
_entity_poly.pdbx_strand_id
1 'polypeptide(L)'
;MVKKRKIPKSKSKVYIGGCAETLMPEIPLAPIERIFKKAGAERVGEDAIIALRDVLENVAYEVSVKSIELAKHAGRKTVSADDVKAVVRIFKCINLS
;
A
#
# COMPACT_ATOMS: atom_id res chain seq x y z
N MET A 1 33.21 -10.93 -15.14
CA MET A 1 32.39 -9.94 -15.88
C MET A 1 30.92 -10.07 -15.43
N VAL A 2 30.49 -9.28 -14.44
CA VAL A 2 29.12 -9.36 -13.90
C VAL A 2 28.17 -8.72 -14.91
N LYS A 3 27.35 -9.53 -15.57
CA LYS A 3 26.28 -9.04 -16.46
C LYS A 3 25.32 -8.20 -15.61
N LYS A 4 25.35 -6.88 -15.78
CA LYS A 4 24.34 -5.98 -15.20
C LYS A 4 22.98 -6.40 -15.75
N ARG A 5 22.19 -7.16 -14.98
CA ARG A 5 20.82 -7.51 -15.33
C ARG A 5 20.02 -6.21 -15.39
N LYS A 6 19.59 -5.84 -16.58
CA LYS A 6 18.74 -4.67 -16.83
C LYS A 6 17.42 -4.92 -16.08
N ILE A 7 17.21 -4.19 -15.00
CA ILE A 7 16.00 -4.31 -14.18
C ILE A 7 14.85 -3.77 -15.05
N PRO A 8 13.75 -4.53 -15.27
CA PRO A 8 12.60 -4.00 -15.99
C PRO A 8 12.04 -2.78 -15.23
N LYS A 9 11.67 -1.72 -15.95
CA LYS A 9 11.21 -0.44 -15.38
C LYS A 9 10.02 -0.57 -14.41
N SER A 10 9.33 -1.70 -14.40
CA SER A 10 8.24 -2.03 -13.47
C SER A 10 8.69 -2.51 -12.09
N LYS A 11 9.99 -2.66 -11.84
CA LYS A 11 10.53 -3.15 -10.56
C LYS A 11 11.28 -2.03 -9.84
N SER A 12 10.53 -1.07 -9.29
CA SER A 12 11.00 -0.26 -8.16
C SER A 12 11.23 -1.22 -6.99
N LYS A 13 12.49 -1.36 -6.59
CA LYS A 13 12.91 -2.25 -5.52
C LYS A 13 12.54 -1.62 -4.19
N VAL A 14 11.33 -1.86 -3.70
CA VAL A 14 10.93 -1.41 -2.35
C VAL A 14 11.46 -2.43 -1.35
N TYR A 15 12.39 -1.99 -0.51
CA TYR A 15 12.97 -2.80 0.56
C TYR A 15 12.15 -2.60 1.83
N ILE A 16 11.36 -3.60 2.23
CA ILE A 16 10.84 -3.70 3.59
C ILE A 16 11.28 -5.04 4.19
N GLY A 17 12.02 -5.02 5.30
CA GLY A 17 12.29 -6.20 6.13
C GLY A 17 13.31 -7.23 5.64
N GLY A 18 14.21 -6.90 4.70
CA GLY A 18 15.37 -7.76 4.36
C GLY A 18 15.08 -8.97 3.43
N CYS A 19 13.82 -9.21 3.05
CA CYS A 19 13.45 -10.24 2.08
C CYS A 19 12.90 -9.58 0.81
N ALA A 20 13.63 -9.73 -0.31
CA ALA A 20 13.24 -9.19 -1.60
C ALA A 20 12.17 -10.06 -2.25
N GLU A 21 10.91 -9.84 -1.89
CA GLU A 21 9.79 -10.48 -2.58
C GLU A 21 9.23 -9.52 -3.63
N THR A 22 9.29 -9.93 -4.89
CA THR A 22 8.62 -9.23 -5.99
C THR A 22 7.13 -9.45 -5.85
N LEU A 23 6.48 -8.67 -5.00
CA LEU A 23 5.03 -8.66 -4.90
C LEU A 23 4.46 -8.13 -6.21
N MET A 24 3.58 -8.93 -6.80
CA MET A 24 2.74 -8.50 -7.90
C MET A 24 1.78 -7.47 -7.30
N PRO A 25 1.73 -6.23 -7.82
CA PRO A 25 0.90 -5.19 -7.23
C PRO A 25 -0.57 -5.63 -7.25
N GLU A 26 -1.21 -5.60 -6.08
CA GLU A 26 -2.62 -5.98 -5.90
C GLU A 26 -3.54 -4.90 -6.47
N ILE A 27 -3.07 -3.65 -6.51
CA ILE A 27 -3.85 -2.51 -7.01
C ILE A 27 -3.44 -2.16 -8.45
N PRO A 28 -4.36 -2.21 -9.44
CA PRO A 28 -4.05 -1.79 -10.80
C PRO A 28 -3.77 -0.27 -10.90
N LEU A 29 -3.00 0.14 -11.92
CA LEU A 29 -2.62 1.55 -12.12
C LEU A 29 -3.79 2.44 -12.59
N ALA A 30 -4.71 1.92 -13.40
CA ALA A 30 -5.80 2.72 -13.98
C ALA A 30 -6.78 3.30 -12.93
N PRO A 31 -7.19 2.58 -11.87
CA PRO A 31 -7.91 3.16 -10.74
C PRO A 31 -7.17 4.31 -10.05
N ILE A 32 -5.84 4.20 -9.89
CA ILE A 32 -5.02 5.23 -9.27
C ILE A 32 -4.98 6.49 -10.12
N GLU A 33 -4.80 6.35 -11.44
CA GLU A 33 -4.90 7.47 -12.37
C GLU A 33 -6.27 8.16 -12.29
N ARG A 34 -7.36 7.38 -12.19
CA ARG A 34 -8.72 7.92 -12.02
C ARG A 34 -8.88 8.71 -10.72
N ILE A 35 -8.21 8.33 -9.64
CA ILE A 35 -8.21 9.09 -8.38
C ILE A 35 -7.57 10.46 -8.60
N PHE A 36 -6.40 10.52 -9.24
CA PHE A 36 -5.75 11.79 -9.57
C PHE A 36 -6.63 12.69 -10.45
N LYS A 37 -7.25 12.13 -11.51
CA LYS A 37 -8.15 12.90 -12.39
C LYS A 37 -9.37 13.43 -11.64
N LYS A 38 -9.97 12.63 -10.75
CA LYS A 38 -11.06 13.08 -9.87
C LYS A 38 -10.62 14.15 -8.87
N ALA A 39 -9.35 14.15 -8.47
CA ALA A 39 -8.76 15.20 -7.64
C ALA A 39 -8.43 16.48 -8.42
N GLY A 40 -8.64 16.51 -9.74
CA GLY A 40 -8.43 17.68 -10.59
C GLY A 40 -7.09 17.71 -11.34
N ALA A 41 -6.33 16.61 -11.35
CA ALA A 41 -5.11 16.54 -12.15
C ALA A 41 -5.44 16.42 -13.65
N GLU A 42 -4.94 17.35 -14.46
CA GLU A 42 -5.09 17.33 -15.92
C GLU A 42 -4.20 16.26 -16.56
N ARG A 43 -2.97 16.12 -16.08
CA ARG A 43 -1.98 15.12 -16.50
C ARG A 43 -1.35 14.47 -15.28
N VAL A 44 -1.07 13.17 -15.39
CA VAL A 44 -0.46 12.39 -14.31
C VAL A 44 0.68 11.57 -14.90
N GLY A 45 1.88 11.71 -14.36
CA GLY A 45 3.02 10.87 -14.78
C GLY A 45 2.86 9.44 -14.27
N GLU A 46 3.27 8.46 -15.06
CA GLU A 46 3.22 7.04 -14.68
C GLU A 46 3.95 6.77 -13.35
N ASP A 47 5.10 7.42 -13.14
CA ASP A 47 5.88 7.31 -11.90
C ASP A 47 5.08 7.78 -10.67
N ALA A 48 4.25 8.81 -10.80
CA ALA A 48 3.40 9.30 -9.71
C ALA A 48 2.26 8.34 -9.39
N ILE A 49 1.72 7.68 -10.42
CA ILE A 49 0.68 6.65 -10.28
C ILE A 49 1.27 5.43 -9.54
N ILE A 50 2.47 4.99 -9.94
CA ILE A 50 3.19 3.90 -9.28
C ILE A 50 3.48 4.27 -7.82
N ALA A 51 4.01 5.47 -7.56
CA ALA A 51 4.32 5.91 -6.21
C ALA A 51 3.08 5.92 -5.30
N LEU A 52 1.95 6.44 -5.77
CA LEU A 52 0.71 6.45 -4.99
C LEU A 52 0.19 5.03 -4.75
N ARG A 53 0.26 4.14 -5.75
CA ARG A 53 -0.11 2.73 -5.58
C ARG A 53 0.71 2.09 -4.46
N ASP A 54 2.03 2.23 -4.51
CA ASP A 54 2.94 1.61 -3.56
C ASP A 54 2.67 2.14 -2.13
N VAL A 55 2.40 3.44 -1.96
CA VAL A 55 1.97 4.02 -0.68
C VAL A 55 0.66 3.41 -0.19
N LEU A 56 -0.35 3.30 -1.06
CA LEU A 56 -1.65 2.76 -0.68
C LEU A 56 -1.57 1.28 -0.30
N GLU A 57 -0.77 0.48 -1.01
CA GLU A 57 -0.57 -0.92 -0.67
C GLU A 57 0.07 -1.09 0.70
N ASN A 58 1.11 -0.30 1.01
CA ASN A 58 1.74 -0.32 2.33
C ASN A 58 0.75 0.05 3.43
N VAL A 59 -0.01 1.14 3.26
CA VAL A 59 -1.02 1.56 4.24
C VAL A 59 -2.11 0.50 4.40
N ALA A 60 -2.60 -0.06 3.29
CA ALA A 60 -3.63 -1.10 3.32
C ALA A 60 -3.13 -2.36 4.04
N TYR A 61 -1.88 -2.76 3.81
CA TYR A 61 -1.26 -3.89 4.48
C TYR A 61 -1.15 -3.66 6.00
N GLU A 62 -0.59 -2.52 6.41
CA GLU A 62 -0.45 -2.19 7.84
C GLU A 62 -1.81 -2.13 8.56
N VAL A 63 -2.81 -1.50 7.93
CA VAL A 63 -4.17 -1.44 8.48
C VAL A 63 -4.76 -2.84 8.60
N SER A 64 -4.52 -3.71 7.61
CA SER A 64 -5.00 -5.10 7.62
C SER A 64 -4.39 -5.91 8.77
N VAL A 65 -3.06 -5.82 8.96
CA VAL A 65 -2.36 -6.51 10.04
C VAL A 65 -2.93 -6.11 11.39
N LYS A 66 -3.02 -4.81 11.67
CA LYS A 66 -3.56 -4.33 12.96
C LYS A 66 -5.03 -4.68 13.14
N SER A 67 -5.83 -4.69 12.07
CA SER A 67 -7.25 -5.07 12.14
C SER A 67 -7.41 -6.55 12.49
N ILE A 68 -6.53 -7.41 11.97
CA ILE A 68 -6.48 -8.83 12.32
C ILE A 68 -6.10 -9.00 13.79
N GLU A 69 -5.12 -8.23 14.29
CA GLU A 69 -4.74 -8.25 15.71
C GLU A 69 -5.90 -7.86 16.62
N LEU A 70 -6.63 -6.78 16.30
CA LEU A 70 -7.82 -6.38 17.06
C LEU A 70 -8.90 -7.48 17.08
N ALA A 71 -9.18 -8.09 15.92
CA ALA A 71 -10.14 -9.18 15.84
C ALA A 71 -9.70 -10.38 16.70
N LYS A 72 -8.41 -10.75 16.65
CA LYS A 72 -7.83 -11.81 17.48
C LYS A 72 -7.94 -11.51 18.97
N HIS A 73 -7.65 -10.28 19.40
CA HIS A 73 -7.79 -9.86 20.79
C HIS A 73 -9.25 -9.93 21.28
N ALA A 74 -10.21 -9.68 20.39
CA ALA A 74 -11.63 -9.85 20.66
C ALA A 74 -12.10 -11.33 20.58
N GLY A 75 -11.20 -12.29 20.35
CA GLY A 75 -11.52 -13.72 20.20
C GLY A 75 -12.25 -14.07 18.90
N ARG A 76 -12.32 -13.14 17.94
CA ARG A 76 -12.97 -13.34 16.63
C ARG A 76 -11.96 -13.75 15.58
N LYS A 77 -12.38 -14.64 14.66
CA LYS A 77 -11.60 -15.03 13.47
C LYS A 77 -11.87 -14.12 12.27
N THR A 78 -13.05 -13.51 12.22
CA THR A 78 -13.46 -12.62 11.13
C THR A 78 -13.15 -11.18 11.50
N VAL A 79 -12.40 -10.50 10.62
CA VAL A 79 -12.17 -9.05 10.71
C VAL A 79 -13.45 -8.33 10.33
N SER A 80 -13.93 -7.46 11.21
CA SER A 80 -15.13 -6.66 11.01
C SER A 80 -14.78 -5.27 10.49
N ALA A 81 -15.76 -4.57 9.93
CA ALA A 81 -15.59 -3.18 9.50
C ALA A 81 -15.23 -2.25 10.67
N ASP A 82 -15.67 -2.56 11.89
CA ASP A 82 -15.36 -1.78 13.09
C ASP A 82 -13.88 -1.91 13.49
N ASP A 83 -13.27 -3.08 13.30
CA ASP A 83 -11.83 -3.27 13.55
C ASP A 83 -11.00 -2.35 12.63
N VAL A 84 -11.34 -2.31 11.34
CA VAL A 84 -10.67 -1.45 10.35
C VAL A 84 -10.84 0.03 10.70
N LYS A 85 -12.07 0.45 11.02
CA LYS A 85 -12.35 1.85 11.41
C LYS A 85 -11.62 2.24 12.69
N ALA A 86 -11.52 1.33 13.67
CA ALA A 86 -10.79 1.56 14.90
C ALA A 86 -9.30 1.79 14.63
N VAL A 87 -8.67 0.94 13.82
CA VAL A 87 -7.27 1.09 13.41
C VAL A 87 -7.03 2.43 12.70
N VAL A 88 -7.89 2.80 11.75
CA VAL A 88 -7.74 4.06 11.00
C VAL A 88 -7.87 5.28 11.93
N ARG A 89 -8.79 5.24 12.91
CA ARG A 89 -8.90 6.30 13.93
C ARG A 89 -7.62 6.43 14.75
N ILE A 90 -7.02 5.31 15.14
CA ILE A 90 -5.76 5.28 15.88
C ILE A 90 -4.62 5.84 15.00
N PHE A 91 -4.53 5.41 13.74
CA PHE A 91 -3.51 5.89 12.79
C PHE A 91 -3.57 7.41 12.60
N LYS A 92 -4.77 7.98 12.44
CA LYS A 92 -4.92 9.44 12.25
C LYS A 92 -4.45 10.25 13.46
N CYS A 93 -4.55 9.70 14.66
CA CYS A 93 -4.08 10.35 15.88
C CYS A 93 -2.56 10.27 16.06
N ILE A 94 -1.88 9.34 15.39
CA ILE A 94 -0.42 9.15 15.50
C ILE A 94 0.30 9.80 14.30
N ASN A 95 -0.24 10.85 13.68
CA ASN A 95 0.47 11.48 12.56
C ASN A 95 1.92 11.81 12.96
N LEU A 96 2.85 11.06 12.35
CA LEU A 96 4.28 11.29 12.40
C LEU A 96 4.53 12.69 11.85
N SER A 97 5.11 13.51 12.71
CA SER A 97 5.83 14.74 12.39
C SER A 97 6.93 14.51 11.35
#